data_AF-A0A3D5NNV2-F1
#
_entry.id   AF-A0A3D5NNV2-F1
#
_cell.length_a   1.000
_cell.length_b   1.000
_cell.length_c   1.000
_cell.angle_alpha   90.00
_cell.angle_beta   90.00
_cell.angle_gamma   90.00
#
_symmetry.space_group_name_H-M   'P 1'
#
loop_
_entity.id
_entity.type
_entity.pdbx_description
1 polymer ?
#
loop_
_entity_poly.entity_id
_entity_poly.type
_entity_poly.pdbx_seq_one_letter_code
_entity_poly.pdbx_strand_id
1 'polypeptide(L)'
;MIKKITGLALAIALISTTPVFAAEKAEEGFKAAPAVAVEILEDYGVIPTGSIIELVAQQMGPGATFMDVEKSDPMYEHKVKHYLHHTLEVIEMDHDECEHHGMMK
;
A
#
# COMPACT_ATOMS: atom_id res chain seq x y z
N MET A 1 -27.40 -62.12 29.16
CA MET A 1 -26.08 -61.53 29.45
C MET A 1 -26.04 -60.13 28.87
N ILE A 2 -25.97 -59.11 29.72
CA ILE A 2 -25.68 -57.73 29.33
C ILE A 2 -24.28 -57.43 29.84
N LYS A 3 -23.41 -56.85 29.01
CA LYS A 3 -22.41 -55.87 29.45
C LYS A 3 -21.99 -55.00 28.27
N LYS A 4 -22.27 -53.72 28.43
CA LYS A 4 -21.84 -52.59 27.61
C LYS A 4 -20.31 -52.50 27.64
N ILE A 5 -19.70 -52.10 26.53
CA ILE A 5 -18.62 -51.11 26.59
C ILE A 5 -18.64 -50.26 25.32
N THR A 6 -19.10 -49.04 25.55
CA THR A 6 -18.88 -47.85 24.74
C THR A 6 -17.38 -47.65 24.59
N GLY A 7 -16.88 -47.62 23.36
CA GLY A 7 -15.47 -47.37 23.05
C GLY A 7 -15.40 -46.46 21.84
N LEU A 8 -15.63 -45.17 22.09
CA LEU A 8 -15.44 -44.08 21.16
C LEU A 8 -13.97 -44.12 20.66
N ALA A 9 -13.76 -44.65 19.46
CA ALA A 9 -12.47 -44.53 18.80
C ALA A 9 -12.31 -43.08 18.35
N LEU A 10 -11.57 -42.32 19.15
CA LEU A 10 -11.11 -40.98 18.87
C LEU A 10 -10.36 -40.99 17.52
N ALA A 11 -11.01 -40.49 16.47
CA ALA A 11 -10.37 -40.25 15.19
C ALA A 11 -9.32 -39.16 15.39
N ILE A 12 -8.07 -39.56 15.56
CA ILE A 12 -6.92 -38.67 15.41
C ILE A 12 -6.89 -38.31 13.93
N ALA A 13 -7.58 -37.21 13.57
CA ALA A 13 -7.32 -36.53 12.33
C ALA A 13 -5.85 -36.14 12.37
N LEU A 14 -5.02 -36.91 11.67
CA LEU A 14 -3.65 -36.52 11.34
C LEU A 14 -3.78 -35.18 10.63
N ILE A 15 -3.53 -34.12 11.39
CA ILE A 15 -3.32 -32.78 10.90
C ILE A 15 -2.15 -32.95 9.93
N SER A 16 -2.47 -33.00 8.64
CA SER A 16 -1.50 -32.84 7.57
C SER A 16 -0.84 -31.50 7.81
N THR A 17 0.31 -31.52 8.51
CA THR A 17 1.22 -30.38 8.63
C THR A 17 1.83 -30.16 7.26
N THR A 18 1.02 -29.68 6.31
CA THR A 18 1.56 -28.70 5.39
C THR A 18 1.74 -27.45 6.23
N PRO A 19 2.96 -26.92 6.39
CA PRO A 19 3.04 -25.49 6.47
C PRO A 19 2.43 -25.01 5.16
N VAL A 20 1.16 -24.61 5.21
CA VAL A 20 0.71 -23.49 4.40
C VAL A 20 1.64 -22.38 4.86
N PHE A 21 2.83 -22.31 4.27
CA PHE A 21 3.55 -21.07 4.16
C PHE A 21 2.50 -20.15 3.57
N ALA A 22 1.94 -19.33 4.46
CA ALA A 22 1.26 -18.12 4.11
C ALA A 22 2.05 -17.58 2.92
N ALA A 23 1.38 -17.40 1.79
CA ALA A 23 1.94 -16.64 0.70
C ALA A 23 2.56 -15.41 1.38
N GLU A 24 3.89 -15.37 1.41
CA GLU A 24 4.61 -14.18 1.79
C GLU A 24 3.97 -13.14 0.88
N LYS A 25 3.15 -12.25 1.46
CA LYS A 25 2.77 -11.03 0.77
C LYS A 25 4.11 -10.50 0.33
N ALA A 26 4.38 -10.57 -0.98
CA ALA A 26 5.56 -9.99 -1.55
C ALA A 26 5.65 -8.61 -0.92
N GLU A 27 6.72 -8.35 -0.16
CA GLU A 27 6.97 -7.00 0.32
C GLU A 27 6.90 -6.13 -0.93
N GLU A 28 5.81 -5.38 -1.09
CA GLU A 28 5.71 -4.38 -2.13
C GLU A 28 6.84 -3.41 -1.81
N GLY A 29 7.97 -3.59 -2.48
CA GLY A 29 9.12 -2.72 -2.29
C GLY A 29 8.66 -1.29 -2.47
N PHE A 30 9.08 -0.39 -1.57
CA PHE A 30 8.59 0.98 -1.56
C PHE A 30 8.72 1.62 -2.96
N LYS A 31 7.57 1.99 -3.53
CA LYS A 31 7.46 2.55 -4.88
C LYS A 31 8.11 3.94 -4.92
N ALA A 32 8.72 4.28 -6.04
CA ALA A 32 9.23 5.64 -6.26
C ALA A 32 8.08 6.61 -6.55
N ALA A 33 8.24 7.89 -6.24
CA ALA A 33 7.21 8.92 -6.44
C ALA A 33 6.57 8.94 -7.84
N PRO A 34 7.30 8.75 -8.95
CA PRO A 34 6.69 8.63 -10.28
C PRO A 34 5.70 7.46 -10.41
N ALA A 35 6.01 6.30 -9.80
CA ALA A 35 5.12 5.15 -9.83
C ALA A 35 3.91 5.36 -8.92
N VAL A 36 4.11 5.96 -7.74
CA VAL A 36 3.02 6.36 -6.83
C VAL A 36 2.09 7.37 -7.53
N ALA A 37 2.64 8.32 -8.29
CA ALA A 37 1.85 9.29 -9.03
C ALA A 37 0.99 8.64 -10.12
N VAL A 38 1.50 7.61 -10.82
CA VAL A 38 0.69 6.85 -11.79
C VAL A 38 -0.51 6.21 -11.10
N GLU A 39 -0.29 5.53 -9.98
CA GLU A 39 -1.37 4.87 -9.22
C GLU A 39 -2.42 5.86 -8.75
N ILE A 40 -1.99 7.00 -8.17
CA ILE A 40 -2.90 8.07 -7.76
C ILE A 40 -3.68 8.61 -8.97
N LEU A 41 -3.02 8.92 -10.09
CA LEU A 41 -3.73 9.46 -11.27
C LEU A 41 -4.78 8.47 -11.80
N GLU A 42 -4.45 7.18 -11.84
CA GLU A 42 -5.39 6.13 -12.25
C GLU A 42 -6.58 6.02 -11.28
N ASP A 43 -6.35 6.10 -9.97
CA ASP A 43 -7.41 6.09 -8.95
C ASP A 43 -8.37 7.29 -9.08
N TYR A 44 -7.85 8.43 -9.54
CA TYR A 44 -8.62 9.65 -9.81
C TYR A 44 -9.24 9.68 -11.22
N GLY A 45 -9.06 8.65 -12.03
CA GLY A 45 -9.58 8.58 -13.40
C GLY A 45 -8.86 9.53 -14.38
N VAL A 46 -7.65 9.97 -14.03
CA VAL A 46 -6.82 10.87 -14.83
C VAL A 46 -5.78 10.05 -15.59
N ILE A 47 -5.65 10.28 -16.90
CA ILE A 47 -4.68 9.55 -17.73
C ILE A 47 -3.26 10.02 -17.35
N PRO A 48 -2.37 9.13 -16.88
CA PRO A 48 -1.00 9.50 -16.57
C PRO A 48 -0.26 9.88 -17.86
N THR A 49 0.24 11.11 -17.94
CA THR A 49 1.03 11.58 -19.08
C THR A 49 2.51 11.62 -18.72
N GLY A 50 3.38 11.36 -19.71
CA GLY A 50 4.84 11.42 -19.51
C GLY A 50 5.30 12.74 -18.91
N SER A 51 4.70 13.86 -19.31
CA SER A 51 5.02 15.19 -18.77
C SER A 51 4.71 15.34 -17.29
N ILE A 52 3.60 14.80 -16.79
CA ILE A 52 3.26 14.81 -15.35
C ILE A 52 4.27 13.96 -14.58
N ILE A 53 4.57 12.76 -15.08
CA ILE A 53 5.50 11.83 -14.43
C ILE A 53 6.93 12.40 -14.39
N GLU A 54 7.36 13.10 -15.45
CA GLU A 54 8.63 13.83 -15.48
C GLU A 54 8.68 14.94 -14.42
N LEU A 55 7.61 15.72 -14.27
CA LEU A 55 7.53 16.78 -13.25
C LEU A 55 7.55 16.23 -11.82
N VAL A 56 6.97 15.06 -11.59
CA VAL A 56 7.08 14.35 -10.30
C VAL A 56 8.51 13.85 -10.09
N ALA A 57 9.13 13.25 -11.10
CA ALA A 57 10.50 12.75 -11.01
C ALA A 57 11.51 13.88 -10.72
N GLN A 58 11.28 15.09 -11.21
CA GLN A 58 12.12 16.27 -10.95
C GLN A 58 12.13 16.71 -9.47
N GLN A 59 11.12 16.34 -8.69
CA GLN A 59 11.06 16.63 -7.25
C GLN A 59 11.76 15.55 -6.39
N MET A 60 12.31 14.51 -7.02
CA MET A 60 13.02 13.47 -6.28
C MET A 60 14.38 13.95 -5.81
N GLY A 61 14.63 13.79 -4.51
CA GLY A 61 15.91 14.06 -3.89
C GLY A 61 16.82 12.82 -3.83
N PRO A 62 17.99 12.95 -3.18
CA PRO A 62 18.88 11.83 -2.90
C PRO A 62 18.16 10.68 -2.18
N GLY A 63 18.57 9.44 -2.42
CA GLY A 63 17.95 8.26 -1.80
C GLY A 63 16.51 7.99 -2.25
N ALA A 64 16.06 8.63 -3.34
CA ALA A 64 14.69 8.59 -3.83
C ALA A 64 13.65 9.16 -2.83
N THR A 65 14.08 10.13 -2.02
CA THR A 65 13.19 11.02 -1.28
C THR A 65 12.30 11.82 -2.23
N PHE A 66 11.14 12.27 -1.75
CA PHE A 66 10.24 13.14 -2.51
C PHE A 66 9.84 14.30 -1.60
N MET A 67 10.19 15.53 -1.98
CA MET A 67 9.97 16.71 -1.13
C MET A 67 10.49 16.52 0.32
N ASP A 68 11.73 16.04 0.44
CA ASP A 68 12.41 15.73 1.71
C ASP A 68 11.80 14.59 2.56
N VAL A 69 10.85 13.83 2.00
CA VAL A 69 10.22 12.68 2.67
C VAL A 69 10.77 11.37 2.11
N GLU A 70 11.15 10.44 2.98
CA GLU A 70 11.64 9.12 2.61
C GLU A 70 10.52 8.19 2.13
N LYS A 71 10.85 7.25 1.24
CA LYS A 71 9.89 6.27 0.69
C LYS A 71 9.19 5.40 1.74
N SER A 72 9.83 5.20 2.89
CA SER A 72 9.28 4.44 4.02
C SER A 72 8.40 5.27 4.95
N ASP A 73 8.41 6.60 4.81
CA ASP A 73 7.60 7.47 5.64
C ASP A 73 6.13 7.38 5.19
N PRO A 74 5.16 7.22 6.12
CA PRO A 74 3.73 7.23 5.80
C PRO A 74 3.27 8.49 5.04
N MET A 75 4.00 9.59 5.15
CA MET A 75 3.72 10.84 4.45
C MET A 75 4.14 10.81 2.98
N TYR A 76 4.91 9.81 2.52
CA TYR A 76 5.46 9.81 1.16
C TYR A 76 4.36 9.89 0.10
N GLU A 77 3.38 9.00 0.19
CA GLU A 77 2.25 8.96 -0.74
C GLU A 77 1.40 10.22 -0.64
N HIS A 78 1.14 10.70 0.59
CA HIS A 78 0.42 11.96 0.80
C HIS A 78 1.16 13.14 0.16
N LYS A 79 2.50 13.21 0.22
CA LYS A 79 3.26 14.27 -0.44
C LYS A 79 3.16 14.21 -1.95
N VAL A 80 3.20 13.01 -2.54
CA VAL A 80 2.99 12.83 -3.99
C VAL A 80 1.58 13.32 -4.36
N LYS A 81 0.55 12.90 -3.62
CA LYS A 81 -0.83 13.33 -3.80
C LYS A 81 -0.99 14.85 -3.69
N HIS A 82 -0.41 15.45 -2.66
CA HIS A 82 -0.45 16.89 -2.40
C HIS A 82 0.27 17.69 -3.50
N TYR A 83 1.36 17.18 -4.08
CA TYR A 83 2.02 17.81 -5.22
C TYR A 83 1.15 17.76 -6.49
N LEU A 84 0.54 16.62 -6.77
CA LEU A 84 -0.40 16.46 -7.89
C LEU A 84 -1.61 17.40 -7.76
N HIS A 85 -2.11 17.61 -6.54
CA HIS A 85 -3.23 18.50 -6.25
C HIS A 85 -2.86 19.98 -6.26
N HIS A 86 -1.91 20.41 -5.41
CA HIS A 86 -1.63 21.84 -5.22
C HIS A 86 -0.65 22.45 -6.21
N THR A 87 0.24 21.64 -6.78
CA THR A 87 1.28 22.17 -7.68
C THR A 87 0.92 21.93 -9.14
N LEU A 88 0.48 20.71 -9.47
CA LEU A 88 0.12 20.39 -10.85
C LEU A 88 -1.36 20.61 -11.15
N GLU A 89 -2.22 20.70 -10.13
CA GLU A 89 -3.68 20.89 -10.26
C GLU A 89 -4.33 19.83 -11.17
N VAL A 90 -3.82 18.59 -11.14
CA VAL A 90 -4.28 17.49 -12.00
C VAL A 90 -5.27 16.55 -11.33
N ILE A 91 -5.41 16.62 -10.01
CA ILE A 91 -6.40 15.88 -9.22
C ILE A 91 -7.07 16.83 -8.22
N GLU A 92 -8.32 16.52 -7.84
CA GLU A 92 -9.00 17.19 -6.73
C GLU A 92 -8.75 16.40 -5.44
N MET A 93 -8.51 17.09 -4.34
CA MET A 93 -8.44 16.47 -3.01
C MET A 93 -9.45 17.13 -2.10
N ASP A 94 -10.10 16.32 -1.26
CA ASP A 94 -10.93 16.85 -0.19
C ASP A 94 -10.07 17.67 0.78
N HIS A 95 -10.63 18.75 1.32
CA HIS A 95 -9.93 19.64 2.23
C HIS A 95 -9.36 18.90 3.44
N ASP A 96 -10.06 17.89 3.97
CA ASP A 96 -9.59 17.07 5.08
C ASP A 96 -8.40 16.16 4.68
N GLU A 97 -8.31 15.72 3.43
CA GLU A 97 -7.17 14.94 2.91
C GLU A 97 -5.97 15.83 2.56
N CYS A 98 -6.25 17.07 2.18
CA CYS A 98 -5.27 18.13 1.92
C CYS A 98 -4.66 18.64 3.23
N GLU A 99 -5.51 19.02 4.18
CA GLU A 99 -5.13 19.47 5.52
C GLU A 99 -4.83 18.30 6.45
N HIS A 100 -4.65 17.07 5.96
CA HIS A 100 -4.31 15.92 6.79
C HIS A 100 -2.98 16.20 7.52
N HIS A 101 -3.12 16.79 8.71
CA HIS A 101 -2.17 16.81 9.79
C HIS A 101 -1.74 15.35 9.95
N GLY A 102 -0.50 15.04 9.61
CA GLY A 102 -0.01 13.67 9.44
C GLY A 102 -0.09 12.79 10.69
N MET A 103 -1.29 12.39 11.11
CA MET A 103 -1.53 11.58 12.29
C MET A 103 -2.83 10.77 12.22
N MET A 104 -2.61 9.46 12.40
CA MET A 104 -3.45 8.47 13.09
C MET A 104 -4.50 7.73 12.24
N LYS A 105 -4.07 6.59 11.70
CA LYS A 105 -4.22 5.29 12.38
C LYS A 105 -3.03 4.38 12.14
#